data_AF-A0A7V0P109-F1
#
_entry.id   AF-A0A7V0P109-F1
#
_cell.length_a   1.000
_cell.length_b   1.000
_cell.length_c   1.000
_cell.angle_alpha   90.00
_cell.angle_beta   90.00
_cell.angle_gamma   90.00
#
_symmetry.space_group_name_H-M   'P 1'
#
loop_
_entity.id
_entity.type
_entity.pdbx_description
1 polymer ?
#
loop_
_entity_poly.entity_id
_entity_poly.type
_entity_poly.pdbx_seq_one_letter_code
_entity_poly.pdbx_strand_id
1 'polypeptide(L)' 'MQLAAYMIYRINSINPQIRLIRKVVEILQNGKVIALPTDTVYALGCRLRDKKAIEHLYQIKRVDRGHPMSLL' A
#
# COMPACT_ATOMS: atom_id res chain seq x y z
N MET A 1 22.10 8.53 -5.74
CA MET A 1 20.93 8.43 -4.84
C MET A 1 19.67 8.69 -5.65
N GLN A 2 18.93 7.65 -6.01
CA GLN A 2 17.68 7.80 -6.75
C GLN A 2 16.62 8.31 -5.76
N LEU A 3 16.11 9.54 -5.95
CA LEU A 3 14.93 10.01 -5.23
C LEU A 3 13.79 9.02 -5.55
N ALA A 4 13.37 8.23 -4.56
CA ALA A 4 12.20 7.37 -4.71
C ALA A 4 10.99 8.28 -4.87
N ALA A 5 10.50 8.43 -6.10
CA ALA A 5 9.31 9.22 -6.39
C ALA A 5 8.10 8.53 -5.74
N TYR A 6 7.50 9.19 -4.74
CA TYR A 6 6.25 8.76 -4.13
C TYR A 6 5.11 9.64 -4.62
N MET A 7 3.90 9.06 -4.70
CA MET A 7 2.69 9.77 -5.11
C MET A 7 1.74 9.86 -3.92
N ILE A 8 1.27 11.07 -3.62
CA ILE A 8 0.28 11.31 -2.56
C ILE A 8 -1.09 11.59 -3.20
N TYR A 9 -2.09 10.82 -2.81
CA TYR A 9 -3.49 11.08 -3.13
C TYR A 9 -4.20 11.55 -1.86
N ARG A 10 -4.71 12.78 -1.88
CA ARG A 10 -5.63 13.26 -0.82
C ARG A 10 -7.03 12.75 -1.14
N ILE A 11 -7.55 11.87 -0.29
CA ILE A 11 -8.89 11.31 -0.39
C ILE A 11 -9.68 11.80 0.83
N ASN A 12 -10.93 12.22 0.62
CA ASN A 12 -11.81 12.57 1.74
C ASN A 12 -12.17 11.30 2.53
N SER A 13 -11.99 11.31 3.85
CA SER A 13 -12.19 10.15 4.70
C SER A 13 -13.66 9.81 4.97
N ILE A 14 -14.58 10.77 4.84
CA ILE A 14 -16.02 10.60 5.09
C ILE A 14 -16.76 10.26 3.79
N ASN A 15 -16.41 10.93 2.70
CA ASN A 15 -16.98 10.73 1.37
C ASN A 15 -15.88 10.55 0.32
N PRO A 16 -15.26 9.35 0.23
CA PRO A 16 -14.13 9.10 -0.66
C PRO A 16 -14.48 9.32 -2.13
N GLN A 17 -13.62 10.06 -2.85
CA GLN A 17 -13.84 10.29 -4.27
C GLN A 17 -13.54 9.01 -5.06
N ILE A 18 -14.57 8.41 -5.67
CA ILE A 18 -14.46 7.12 -6.38
C ILE A 18 -13.37 7.10 -7.46
N ARG A 19 -13.17 8.22 -8.15
CA ARG A 19 -12.12 8.37 -9.19
C ARG A 19 -10.71 8.19 -8.61
N LEU A 20 -10.48 8.66 -7.39
CA LEU A 20 -9.17 8.50 -6.72
C LEU A 20 -9.00 7.08 -6.19
N ILE A 21 -10.07 6.48 -5.66
CA ILE A 21 -10.06 5.07 -5.25
C ILE A 21 -9.70 4.17 -6.43
N ARG A 22 -10.29 4.39 -7.61
CA ARG A 22 -9.94 3.64 -8.84
C ARG A 22 -8.45 3.75 -9.18
N LYS A 23 -7.85 4.95 -9.08
CA LYS A 23 -6.40 5.11 -9.27
C LYS A 23 -5.57 4.32 -8.26
N VAL A 24 -5.99 4.27 -6.99
CA VAL A 24 -5.31 3.45 -5.97
C VAL A 24 -5.41 1.97 -6.31
N VAL A 25 -6.57 1.52 -6.80
CA VAL A 25 -6.76 0.13 -7.27
C VAL A 25 -5.82 -0.19 -8.43
N GLU A 26 -5.68 0.69 -9.42
CA GLU A 26 -4.73 0.52 -10.53
C GLU A 26 -3.28 0.43 -10.03
N ILE A 27 -2.89 1.27 -9.06
CA ILE A 27 -1.56 1.25 -8.44
C ILE A 27 -1.29 -0.09 -7.75
N LEU A 28 -2.27 -0.60 -7.00
CA LEU A 28 -2.21 -1.92 -6.38
C LEU A 28 -2.11 -3.02 -7.45
N GLN A 29 -2.91 -2.95 -8.51
CA GLN A 29 -2.87 -3.90 -9.64
C GLN A 29 -1.49 -3.94 -10.31
N ASN A 30 -0.81 -2.80 -10.38
CA ASN A 30 0.55 -2.65 -10.90
C ASN A 30 1.67 -3.08 -9.92
N GLY A 31 1.32 -3.79 -8.85
CA GLY A 31 2.28 -4.41 -7.93
C GLY A 31 3.01 -3.44 -7.01
N LYS A 32 2.41 -2.28 -6.73
CA LYS A 32 2.97 -1.28 -5.81
C LYS A 32 2.52 -1.55 -4.37
N VAL A 33 3.35 -1.11 -3.43
CA VAL A 33 3.03 -1.02 -2.00
C VAL A 33 2.43 0.36 -1.74
N ILE A 34 1.37 0.44 -0.94
CA ILE A 34 0.71 1.69 -0.57
C ILE A 34 0.69 1.85 0.96
N ALA A 35 0.63 3.10 1.41
CA ALA A 35 0.17 3.44 2.76
C ALA A 35 -1.31 3.84 2.69
N LEU A 36 -2.17 3.21 3.48
CA LEU A 36 -3.60 3.51 3.55
C LEU A 36 -4.02 3.88 4.98
N PRO A 37 -4.99 4.80 5.17
CA PRO A 37 -5.50 5.12 6.49
C PRO A 37 -6.38 3.98 7.02
N THR A 38 -6.35 3.77 8.32
CA THR A 38 -7.38 3.02 9.07
C THR A 38 -7.97 3.91 10.15
N ASP A 39 -8.87 3.39 10.97
CA ASP A 39 -9.41 4.05 12.16
C ASP A 39 -8.39 4.19 13.30
N THR A 40 -7.29 3.42 13.28
CA THR A 40 -6.26 3.42 14.33
C THR A 40 -4.94 4.05 13.84
N VAL A 41 -4.27 3.41 12.89
CA VAL A 41 -2.97 3.82 12.34
C VAL A 41 -2.91 3.59 10.84
N TYR A 42 -1.96 4.22 10.15
CA TYR A 42 -1.72 3.89 8.75
C TYR A 42 -1.20 2.46 8.60
N ALA A 43 -1.75 1.74 7.63
CA ALA A 43 -1.27 0.42 7.24
C ALA A 43 -0.45 0.50 5.95
N LEU A 44 0.62 -0.28 5.87
CA LEU A 44 1.32 -0.54 4.62
C LEU A 44 0.79 -1.85 4.02
N GLY A 45 0.38 -1.81 2.76
CA GLY A 45 -0.27 -2.95 2.11
C GLY A 45 0.04 -3.06 0.62
N CYS A 46 -0.17 -4.26 0.09
CA CYS A 46 -0.06 -4.58 -1.33
C CYS A 46 -1.05 -5.70 -1.70
N ARG A 47 -1.10 -6.09 -2.98
CA ARG A 47 -1.91 -7.24 -3.41
C ARG A 47 -1.37 -8.55 -2.87
N LEU A 48 -2.24 -9.36 -2.27
CA LEU A 48 -1.93 -10.69 -1.75
C LEU A 48 -1.32 -11.65 -2.79
N ARG A 49 -1.70 -11.51 -4.06
CA ARG A 49 -1.22 -12.40 -5.13
C ARG A 49 0.06 -11.93 -5.80
N ASP A 50 0.62 -10.80 -5.39
CA ASP A 50 1.85 -10.27 -5.95
C ASP A 50 3.05 -10.56 -5.04
N LYS A 51 3.77 -11.64 -5.35
CA LYS A 51 4.95 -12.05 -4.57
C LYS A 51 6.01 -10.94 -4.51
N LYS A 52 6.24 -10.20 -5.59
CA LYS A 52 7.27 -9.14 -5.61
C LYS A 52 6.87 -7.96 -4.71
N ALA A 53 5.59 -7.60 -4.72
CA ALA A 53 5.08 -6.55 -3.84
C ALA A 53 5.14 -6.97 -2.36
N ILE A 54 4.87 -8.24 -2.05
CA ILE A 54 5.00 -8.79 -0.69
C ILE A 54 6.45 -8.72 -0.21
N GLU A 55 7.41 -9.15 -1.04
CA GLU A 55 8.84 -9.03 -0.70
C GLU A 55 9.25 -7.58 -0.44
N HIS A 56 8.79 -6.66 -1.29
CA HIS A 56 9.05 -5.24 -1.11
C HIS A 56 8.41 -4.70 0.18
N LEU A 57 7.22 -5.17 0.55
CA LEU A 57 6.57 -4.81 1.81
C LEU A 57 7.36 -5.27 3.04
N TYR A 58 7.92 -6.48 3.02
CA TYR A 58 8.84 -6.95 4.07
C TYR A 58 10.08 -6.06 4.17
N GLN A 59 10.68 -5.69 3.04
CA GLN A 59 11.85 -4.79 2.99
C GLN A 59 11.53 -3.40 3.57
N ILE A 60 10.39 -2.81 3.20
CA ILE A 60 9.95 -1.50 3.72
C ILE A 60 9.72 -1.58 5.23
N LYS A 61 9.04 -2.64 5.71
CA LYS A 61 8.78 -2.85 7.15
C LYS A 61 10.01 -3.25 7.94
N ARG A 62 11.11 -3.65 7.28
CA ARG A 62 12.36 -4.14 7.90
C ARG A 62 12.12 -5.32 8.84
N VAL A 63 11.25 -6.24 8.43
CA VAL A 63 10.96 -7.49 9.16
C VAL A 63 11.23 -8.68 8.25
N ASP A 64 11.52 -9.83 8.84
CA ASP A 64 11.77 -11.07 8.10
C ASP A 64 10.47 -11.70 7.57
N ARG A 65 10.61 -12.69 6.67
CA ARG A 65 9.48 -13.36 6.01
C ARG A 65 8.64 -14.24 6.93
N GLY A 66 9.15 -14.60 8.11
CA GLY A 66 8.42 -15.34 9.13
C GLY A 66 7.49 -14.46 9.95
N HIS A 67 7.65 -13.13 9.89
CA HIS A 67 6.75 -12.19 10.56
C HIS A 67 5.35 -12.26 9.93
N PRO A 68 4.31 -12.62 10.70
CA PRO A 68 2.96 -12.71 10.17
C PRO A 68 2.45 -11.33 9.74
N MET A 69 1.75 -11.30 8.60
CA MET A 69 1.16 -10.10 8.03
C MET A 69 -0.36 -10.25 8.03
N SER A 70 -1.08 -9.16 8.30
CA SER A 70 -2.54 -9.14 8.31
C SER A 70 -3.11 -9.15 6.88
N LEU A 71 -4.27 -9.78 6.74
CA LEU A 71 -5.14 -9.63 5.57
C LEU A 71 -6.22 -8.61 5.92
N LEU A 72 -6.42 -7.62 5.05
CA LEU A 72 -7.42 -6.55 5.17
C LEU A 72 -8.59 -6.80 4.22
#